data_AF-A0A6G1RQU1-F1
#
_entry.id   AF-A0A6G1RQU1-F1
#
_cell.length_a   1.000
_cell.length_b   1.000
_cell.length_c   1.000
_cell.angle_alpha   90.00
_cell.angle_beta   90.00
_cell.angle_gamma   90.00
#
_symmetry.space_group_name_H-M   'P 1'
#
loop_
_entity.id
_entity.type
_entity.pdbx_description
1 polymer ?
#
loop_
_entity_poly.entity_id
_entity_poly.type
_entity_poly.pdbx_seq_one_letter_code
_entity_poly.pdbx_strand_id
1 'polypeptide(L)'
;YTRISAQNILYSVVEEEKGKDCGKIQTVFMKAPRLRTGEIFAKLEIYMWLGVTKYAKNSVVELPEEFKYLSENGQEITQLLPYSPPSWLSRDDFSYFQLRAHLYQARGILPVGDNGLSD
;
A
#
# COMPACT_ATOMS: atom_id res chain seq x y z
N TYR A 1 3.04 -13.74 -8.35
CA TYR A 1 3.30 -12.39 -7.83
C TYR A 1 2.22 -11.46 -8.36
N THR A 2 1.96 -10.35 -7.69
CA THR A 2 1.03 -9.32 -8.14
C THR A 2 1.80 -8.04 -8.37
N ARG A 3 1.57 -7.39 -9.52
CA ARG A 3 2.13 -6.08 -9.83
C ARG A 3 1.08 -5.03 -9.54
N ILE A 4 1.48 -3.99 -8.81
CA ILE A 4 0.67 -2.79 -8.59
C ILE A 4 1.42 -1.64 -9.22
N SER A 5 0.81 -0.97 -10.19
CA SER A 5 1.42 0.19 -10.83
C SER A 5 1.44 1.37 -9.88
N ALA A 6 2.57 2.07 -9.80
CA ALA A 6 2.73 3.25 -8.95
C ALA A 6 1.68 4.33 -9.28
N GLN A 7 1.32 4.49 -10.56
CA GLN A 7 0.30 5.45 -11.00
C GLN A 7 -1.08 5.20 -10.39
N ASN A 8 -1.42 3.94 -10.08
CA ASN A 8 -2.72 3.60 -9.51
C ASN A 8 -2.79 3.92 -8.02
N ILE A 9 -1.65 4.02 -7.33
CA ILE A 9 -1.59 4.26 -5.88
C ILE A 9 -1.01 5.64 -5.54
N LEU A 10 -0.74 6.46 -6.56
CA LEU A 10 -0.21 7.80 -6.42
C LEU A 10 -1.23 8.73 -5.76
N TYR A 11 -0.80 9.49 -4.77
CA TYR A 11 -1.59 10.52 -4.14
C TYR A 11 -1.39 11.87 -4.83
N SER A 12 -2.50 12.52 -5.18
CA SER A 12 -2.54 13.95 -5.53
C SER A 12 -3.66 14.63 -4.76
N VAL A 13 -3.52 15.94 -4.57
CA VAL A 13 -4.62 16.81 -4.08
C VAL A 13 -5.63 17.13 -5.18
N VAL A 14 -5.24 16.94 -6.44
CA VAL A 14 -6.10 17.05 -7.62
C VAL A 14 -6.63 15.65 -7.92
N GLU A 15 -7.95 15.48 -7.89
CA GLU A 15 -8.57 14.15 -7.97
C GLU A 15 -8.29 13.49 -9.33
N GLU A 16 -8.20 14.27 -10.41
CA GLU A 16 -7.90 13.79 -11.76
C GLU A 16 -6.47 13.24 -11.90
N GLU A 17 -5.56 13.66 -11.02
CA GLU A 17 -4.16 13.20 -10.96
C GLU A 17 -3.97 12.10 -9.90
N LYS A 18 -4.99 11.85 -9.06
CA LYS A 18 -4.93 10.83 -8.02
C LYS A 18 -5.08 9.45 -8.66
N GLY A 19 -4.22 8.54 -8.23
CA GLY A 19 -4.31 7.13 -8.60
C GLY A 19 -5.64 6.54 -8.15
N LYS A 20 -6.32 5.85 -9.05
CA LYS A 20 -7.66 5.28 -8.82
C LYS A 20 -7.78 4.36 -7.59
N ASP A 21 -6.68 3.72 -7.20
CA ASP A 21 -6.59 2.75 -6.10
C ASP A 21 -5.81 3.32 -4.89
N CYS A 22 -5.41 4.60 -4.93
CA CYS A 22 -4.69 5.27 -3.86
C CYS A 22 -5.55 5.36 -2.60
N GLY A 23 -5.04 4.85 -1.49
CA GLY A 23 -5.75 4.89 -0.21
C GLY A 23 -6.93 3.93 -0.14
N LYS A 24 -7.04 2.95 -1.05
CA LYS A 24 -8.14 1.99 -1.06
C LYS A 24 -7.64 0.58 -0.72
N ILE A 25 -8.49 -0.18 -0.03
CA ILE A 25 -8.23 -1.60 0.22
C ILE A 25 -8.47 -2.37 -1.07
N GLN A 26 -7.43 -3.06 -1.55
CA GLN A 26 -7.46 -3.91 -2.72
C GLN A 26 -7.35 -5.38 -2.31
N THR A 27 -8.17 -6.24 -2.92
CA THR A 27 -8.03 -7.69 -2.75
C THR A 27 -7.05 -8.25 -3.77
N VAL A 28 -6.04 -8.98 -3.29
CA VAL A 28 -5.06 -9.70 -4.10
C VAL A 28 -5.11 -11.17 -3.78
N PHE A 29 -5.33 -12.01 -4.80
CA PHE A 29 -5.30 -13.45 -4.67
C PHE A 29 -3.92 -14.00 -5.02
N MET A 30 -3.23 -14.58 -4.04
CA MET A 30 -1.95 -15.23 -4.24
C MET A 30 -2.15 -16.62 -4.84
N LYS A 31 -1.46 -16.89 -5.95
CA LYS A 31 -1.37 -18.20 -6.58
C LYS A 31 -0.01 -18.81 -6.22
N ALA A 32 0.02 -20.04 -5.71
CA ALA A 32 1.29 -20.72 -5.50
C ALA A 32 1.78 -21.37 -6.80
N PRO A 33 3.10 -21.38 -7.08
CA PRO A 33 3.65 -21.96 -8.31
C PRO A 33 3.36 -23.45 -8.52
N ARG A 34 3.01 -24.17 -7.44
CA ARG A 34 2.81 -25.63 -7.41
C ARG A 34 1.36 -26.07 -7.23
N LEU A 35 0.43 -25.13 -7.08
CA LEU A 35 -0.99 -25.43 -6.95
C LEU A 35 -1.64 -25.55 -8.33
N ARG A 36 -2.73 -26.31 -8.45
CA ARG A 36 -3.42 -26.51 -9.74
C ARG A 36 -4.00 -25.18 -10.24
N THR A 37 -4.18 -25.03 -11.55
CA THR A 37 -4.79 -23.83 -12.15
C THR A 37 -6.18 -23.60 -11.53
N GLY A 38 -6.33 -22.49 -10.80
CA GLY A 38 -7.57 -22.11 -10.11
C GLY A 38 -7.52 -22.16 -8.58
N GLU A 39 -6.50 -22.79 -8.00
CA GLU A 39 -6.33 -22.84 -6.54
C GLU A 39 -5.70 -21.54 -6.01
N ILE A 40 -6.41 -20.90 -5.06
CA ILE A 40 -5.97 -19.70 -4.35
C ILE A 40 -5.23 -20.14 -3.09
N PHE A 41 -3.97 -19.73 -2.95
CA PHE A 41 -3.16 -20.02 -1.75
C PHE A 41 -3.53 -19.10 -0.60
N ALA A 42 -3.75 -17.82 -0.90
CA ALA A 42 -4.15 -16.82 0.09
C ALA A 42 -4.91 -15.68 -0.58
N LYS A 43 -5.90 -15.14 0.12
CA LYS A 43 -6.49 -13.83 -0.17
C LYS A 43 -5.78 -12.81 0.72
N LEU A 44 -5.23 -11.76 0.10
CA LEU A 44 -4.66 -10.62 0.79
C LEU A 44 -5.56 -9.40 0.57
N GLU A 45 -5.76 -8.61 1.61
CA GLU A 45 -6.33 -7.27 1.53
C GLU A 45 -5.20 -6.28 1.80
N ILE A 46 -4.92 -5.42 0.83
CA ILE A 46 -3.75 -4.56 0.82
C ILE A 46 -4.22 -3.10 0.70
N TYR A 47 -3.77 -2.27 1.63
CA TYR A 47 -3.92 -0.82 1.56
C TYR A 47 -2.59 -0.21 1.12
N MET A 48 -2.61 0.68 0.12
CA MET A 48 -1.40 1.37 -0.35
C MET A 48 -1.67 2.84 -0.60
N TRP A 49 -0.69 3.66 -0.24
CA TRP A 49 -0.68 5.10 -0.48
C TRP A 49 0.75 5.50 -0.87
N LEU A 50 0.89 6.22 -1.99
CA LEU A 50 2.18 6.70 -2.48
C LEU A 50 2.12 8.19 -2.71
N GLY A 51 2.71 8.99 -1.83
CA GLY A 51 2.72 10.44 -1.97
C GLY A 51 3.92 11.09 -1.29
N VAL A 52 4.02 12.41 -1.45
CA VAL A 52 5.08 13.19 -0.80
C VAL A 52 4.79 13.37 0.69
N THR A 53 5.84 13.44 1.50
CA THR A 53 5.76 13.54 2.98
C THR A 53 4.93 14.74 3.47
N LYS A 54 4.88 15.83 2.70
CA LYS A 54 4.00 16.98 2.98
C LYS A 54 2.51 16.59 3.14
N TYR A 55 2.07 15.52 2.49
CA TYR A 55 0.70 15.04 2.55
C TYR A 55 0.54 13.74 3.35
N ALA A 56 1.54 13.36 4.17
CA ALA A 56 1.53 12.11 4.92
C ALA A 56 0.29 11.95 5.83
N LYS A 57 -0.23 13.05 6.39
CA LYS A 57 -1.48 13.05 7.16
C LYS A 57 -2.69 12.47 6.40
N ASN A 58 -2.67 12.54 5.06
CA ASN A 58 -3.76 12.05 4.21
C ASN A 58 -3.65 10.54 3.92
N SER A 59 -2.54 9.90 4.31
CA SER A 59 -2.30 8.47 4.07
C SER A 59 -3.18 7.51 4.87
N VAL A 60 -3.94 8.03 5.84
CA VAL A 60 -4.81 7.23 6.72
C VAL A 60 -6.28 7.65 6.66
N VAL A 61 -6.62 8.67 5.88
CA VAL A 61 -7.99 9.25 5.86
C VAL A 61 -9.01 8.23 5.37
N GLU A 62 -8.62 7.36 4.45
CA GLU A 62 -9.47 6.32 3.88
C GLU A 62 -9.25 4.95 4.56
N LEU A 63 -8.45 4.87 5.64
CA LEU A 63 -8.37 3.64 6.42
C LEU A 63 -9.66 3.44 7.21
N PRO A 64 -10.14 2.18 7.35
CA PRO A 64 -11.26 1.88 8.22
C PRO A 64 -11.03 2.31 9.68
N GLU A 65 -12.07 2.77 10.34
CA GLU A 65 -12.01 3.31 11.72
C GLU A 65 -11.57 2.27 12.76
N GLU A 66 -11.72 0.98 12.47
CA GLU A 66 -11.24 -0.10 13.34
C GLU A 66 -9.70 -0.19 13.45
N PHE A 67 -8.95 0.52 12.60
CA PHE A 67 -7.49 0.57 12.69
C PHE A 67 -7.03 1.64 13.68
N LYS A 68 -6.31 1.20 14.71
CA LYS A 68 -5.63 2.06 15.69
C LYS A 68 -4.20 2.35 15.23
N TYR A 69 -3.79 3.61 15.35
CA TYR A 69 -2.44 4.05 15.03
C TYR A 69 -1.53 3.91 16.25
N LEU A 70 -0.40 3.24 16.11
CA LEU A 70 0.58 3.12 17.18
C LEU A 70 1.87 3.87 16.82
N SER A 71 2.45 4.55 17.81
CA SER A 71 3.77 5.17 17.71
C SER A 71 4.88 4.10 17.68
N GLU A 72 6.14 4.52 17.46
CA GLU A 72 7.30 3.61 17.50
C GLU A 72 7.44 2.86 18.85
N ASN A 73 7.02 3.51 19.92
CA ASN A 73 6.99 3.02 21.29
C ASN A 73 5.70 2.24 21.64
N GLY A 74 4.85 1.94 20.65
CA GLY A 74 3.66 1.10 20.80
C GLY A 74 2.48 1.75 21.53
N GLN A 75 2.51 3.08 21.69
CA GLN A 75 1.41 3.82 22.31
C GLN A 75 0.39 4.23 21.24
N GLU A 76 -0.89 4.12 21.57
CA GLU A 76 -1.96 4.59 20.68
C GLU A 76 -1.89 6.11 20.52
N ILE A 77 -1.88 6.57 19.28
CA ILE A 77 -1.85 7.99 18.93
C ILE A 77 -3.14 8.37 18.21
N THR A 78 -3.83 9.38 18.74
CA THR A 78 -5.08 9.90 18.16
C THR A 78 -4.82 10.94 17.06
N GLN A 79 -3.61 11.52 17.01
CA GLN A 79 -3.22 12.53 16.04
C GLN A 79 -1.88 12.18 15.40
N LEU A 80 -1.86 12.14 14.07
CA LEU A 80 -0.63 11.96 13.31
C LEU A 80 0.15 13.27 13.22
N LEU A 81 1.47 13.16 13.30
CA LEU A 81 2.33 14.28 12.98
C LEU A 81 2.17 14.67 11.50
N PRO A 82 2.24 15.97 11.14
CA PRO A 82 1.91 16.44 9.79
C PRO A 82 2.72 15.79 8.65
N TYR A 83 3.92 15.29 8.96
CA TYR A 83 4.91 14.84 7.99
C TYR A 83 5.33 13.38 8.13
N SER A 84 4.70 12.61 9.03
CA SER A 84 5.03 11.20 9.22
C SER A 84 3.78 10.33 9.27
N PRO A 85 3.71 9.25 8.47
CA PRO A 85 2.69 8.23 8.65
C PRO A 85 2.92 7.48 9.98
N PRO A 86 1.91 6.78 10.51
CA PRO A 86 2.08 5.92 11.68
C PRO A 86 3.06 4.79 11.36
N SER A 87 3.88 4.41 12.35
CA SER A 87 4.84 3.31 12.21
C SER A 87 4.16 1.94 12.26
N TRP A 88 3.01 1.86 12.93
CA TRP A 88 2.29 0.62 13.18
C TRP A 88 0.77 0.84 13.13
N LEU A 89 0.06 -0.16 12.65
CA LEU A 89 -1.40 -0.26 12.69
C LEU A 89 -1.78 -1.48 13.52
N SER A 90 -2.81 -1.33 14.35
CA SER A 90 -3.37 -2.40 15.17
C SER A 90 -4.88 -2.51 14.96
N ARG A 91 -5.41 -3.71 15.14
CA ARG A 91 -6.84 -4.04 15.11
C ARG A 91 -7.09 -5.14 16.14
N ASP A 92 -8.28 -5.19 16.74
CA ASP A 92 -8.55 -6.08 17.88
C ASP A 92 -8.64 -7.58 17.49
N ASP A 93 -8.80 -7.94 16.21
CA ASP A 93 -9.03 -9.31 15.71
C ASP A 93 -7.87 -9.87 14.84
N PHE A 94 -6.62 -9.57 15.19
CA PHE A 94 -5.47 -10.01 14.40
C PHE A 94 -4.89 -11.36 14.83
N SER A 95 -4.38 -12.11 13.85
CA SER A 95 -3.51 -13.28 14.05
C SER A 95 -2.12 -12.96 13.52
N TYR A 96 -1.09 -13.45 14.20
CA TYR A 96 0.29 -13.23 13.78
C TYR A 96 0.65 -14.16 12.61
N PHE A 97 1.01 -13.56 11.48
CA PHE A 97 1.58 -14.26 10.33
C PHE A 97 2.85 -13.54 9.86
N GLN A 98 3.80 -14.29 9.31
CA GLN A 98 4.99 -13.71 8.71
C GLN A 98 4.77 -13.53 7.20
N LEU A 99 4.57 -12.28 6.78
CA LEU A 99 4.60 -11.89 5.37
C LEU A 99 5.94 -11.26 5.04
N ARG A 100 6.63 -11.76 4.01
CA ARG A 100 7.86 -11.13 3.48
C ARG A 100 7.52 -10.41 2.18
N ALA A 101 7.54 -9.08 2.21
CA ALA A 101 7.39 -8.23 1.04
C ALA A 101 8.75 -7.62 0.65
N HIS A 102 9.03 -7.55 -0.64
CA HIS A 102 10.22 -6.90 -1.18
C HIS A 102 9.79 -5.75 -2.08
N LEU A 103 10.17 -4.52 -1.72
CA LEU A 103 9.93 -3.33 -2.52
C LEU A 103 11.20 -2.99 -3.30
N TYR A 104 11.11 -3.02 -4.62
CA TYR A 104 12.22 -2.67 -5.50
C TYR A 104 11.94 -1.31 -6.14
N GLN A 105 12.78 -0.32 -5.86
CA GLN A 105 12.79 0.92 -6.61
C GLN A 105 13.70 0.73 -7.82
N ALA A 106 13.14 0.79 -9.03
CA ALA A 106 13.97 0.83 -10.21
C ALA A 106 14.62 2.22 -10.34
N ARG A 107 15.93 2.25 -10.57
CA ARG A 107 16.68 3.47 -10.94
C ARG A 107 17.20 3.27 -12.36
N GLY A 108 16.83 4.16 -13.28
CA GLY A 108 17.39 4.20 -14.63
C GLY A 108 16.97 3.06 -15.55
N ILE A 109 15.68 2.69 -15.57
CA ILE A 109 15.20 1.82 -16.65
C ILE A 109 15.21 2.65 -17.94
N LEU A 110 15.97 2.21 -18.94
CA LEU A 110 15.90 2.79 -20.29
C LEU A 110 14.46 2.65 -20.79
N PRO A 111 13.84 3.71 -21.35
CA PRO A 111 12.51 3.59 -21.90
C PRO A 111 12.52 2.54 -23.02
N VAL A 112 11.67 1.53 -22.89
CA VAL A 112 11.55 0.43 -23.87
C VAL A 112 10.48 0.75 -24.93
N GLY A 113 9.82 1.90 -24.83
CA GLY A 113 8.90 2.42 -25.85
C GLY A 113 8.87 3.95 -25.95
N ASP A 114 8.28 4.45 -27.03
CA ASP A 114 8.17 5.88 -27.38
C ASP A 114 7.43 6.74 -26.35
N ASN A 115 6.85 6.13 -25.30
CA ASN A 115 6.16 6.82 -24.22
C ASN A 115 7.06 7.17 -23.02
N GLY A 116 8.36 6.83 -23.07
CA GLY A 116 9.29 7.14 -21.98
C GLY A 116 9.08 6.30 -20.71
N LEU A 117 8.26 5.25 -20.76
CA LEU A 117 7.97 4.36 -19.64
C LEU A 117 8.51 2.95 -19.91
N SER A 118 8.71 2.21 -18.83
CA SER A 118 9.18 0.83 -18.85
C SER A 118 8.09 -0.04 -18.25
N ASP A 119 7.45 -0.87 -19.09
CA ASP A 119 6.43 -1.84 -18.68
C ASP A 119 7.01 -3.04 -17.90
#